data_AF-A0A4Y3RDI7-F1
#
_entry.id   AF-A0A4Y3RDI7-F1
#
_cell.length_a   1.000
_cell.length_b   1.000
_cell.length_c   1.000
_cell.angle_alpha   90.00
_cell.angle_beta   90.00
_cell.angle_gamma   90.00
#
_symmetry.space_group_name_H-M   'P 1'
#
loop_
_entity.id
_entity.type
_entity.pdbx_description
1 polymer ?
#
loop_
_entity_poly.entity_id
_entity_poly.type
_entity_poly.pdbx_seq_one_letter_code
_entity_poly.pdbx_strand_id
1 'polypeptide(L)' 'MCCRLCGRPLTGADSRRTGLGPTCDAKLHPPGPDIRSRRHEVVQDALPGIDDTP' A
#
# COMPACT_ATOMS: atom_id res chain seq x y z
N MET A 1 11.05 -21.34 -2.86
CA MET A 1 11.02 -19.91 -2.46
C MET A 1 10.14 -19.79 -1.22
N CYS A 2 10.62 -19.07 -0.20
CA CYS A 2 9.96 -18.98 1.11
C CYS A 2 9.54 -17.54 1.42
N CYS A 3 8.54 -17.38 2.29
CA CYS A 3 8.11 -16.08 2.78
C CYS A 3 9.24 -15.40 3.56
N ARG A 4 9.55 -14.14 3.23
CA ARG A 4 10.59 -13.35 3.91
C ARG A 4 10.26 -13.02 5.36
N LEU A 5 9.00 -13.15 5.76
CA LEU A 5 8.52 -12.77 7.09
C LEU A 5 8.35 -13.96 8.05
N CYS A 6 7.95 -15.13 7.55
CA CYS A 6 7.67 -16.31 8.38
C CYS A 6 8.40 -17.60 7.95
N GLY A 7 9.16 -17.58 6.86
CA GLY A 7 9.92 -18.73 6.36
C GLY A 7 9.10 -19.85 5.72
N ARG A 8 7.76 -19.79 5.76
CA ARG A 8 6.88 -20.82 5.15
C ARG A 8 7.00 -20.84 3.62
N PRO A 9 6.85 -22.02 2.98
CA PRO A 9 6.91 -22.15 1.52
C PRO A 9 5.77 -21.37 0.84
N LEU A 10 6.10 -20.73 -0.29
CA LEU A 10 5.16 -19.92 -1.06
C LEU A 10 4.41 -20.79 -2.08
N THR A 11 3.07 -20.79 -1.99
CA THR A 11 2.20 -21.63 -2.81
C THR A 11 1.73 -20.94 -4.10
N GLY A 12 1.51 -19.62 -4.09
CA GLY A 12 1.01 -18.86 -5.24
C GLY A 12 2.10 -18.13 -6.04
N ALA A 13 1.82 -17.85 -7.32
CA ALA A 13 2.71 -17.08 -8.19
C ALA A 13 2.89 -15.64 -7.70
N ASP A 14 1.81 -14.97 -7.28
CA ASP A 14 1.90 -13.62 -6.72
C ASP A 14 2.69 -13.60 -5.41
N SER A 15 2.49 -14.61 -4.55
CA SER A 15 3.28 -14.76 -3.32
C SER A 15 4.78 -14.90 -3.61
N ARG A 16 5.16 -15.64 -4.67
CA ARG A 16 6.56 -15.75 -5.12
C ARG A 16 7.10 -14.42 -5.65
N ARG A 17 6.28 -13.65 -6.37
CA ARG A 17 6.65 -12.34 -6.92
C ARG A 17 6.92 -11.32 -5.80
N THR A 18 6.04 -11.24 -4.80
CA THR A 18 6.21 -10.32 -3.67
C THR A 18 7.20 -10.83 -2.63
N GLY A 19 7.41 -12.15 -2.56
CA GLY A 19 8.23 -12.81 -1.54
C GLY A 19 7.50 -12.96 -0.20
N LEU A 20 6.18 -12.81 -0.19
CA LEU A 20 5.34 -12.86 1.01
C LEU A 20 4.22 -13.89 0.83
N GLY A 21 4.01 -14.72 1.85
CA GLY A 21 2.86 -15.62 1.90
C GLY A 21 1.56 -14.82 2.10
N PRO A 22 0.39 -15.34 1.69
CA PRO A 22 -0.87 -14.58 1.70
C PRO A 22 -1.24 -14.06 3.09
N THR A 23 -0.98 -14.83 4.14
CA THR A 23 -1.22 -14.40 5.53
C THR A 23 -0.26 -13.31 6.00
N CYS A 24 0.99 -13.32 5.53
CA CYS A 24 1.99 -12.30 5.89
C CYS A 24 1.77 -11.02 5.08
N ASP A 25 1.36 -11.15 3.83
CA ASP A 25 1.02 -10.01 2.97
C ASP A 25 -0.19 -9.25 3.51
N ALA A 26 -1.28 -9.94 3.87
CA ALA A 26 -2.47 -9.32 4.46
C ALA A 26 -2.21 -8.59 5.80
N LYS A 27 -1.14 -8.95 6.52
CA LYS A 27 -0.71 -8.24 7.74
C LYS A 27 -0.06 -6.89 7.43
N LEU A 28 0.68 -6.82 6.33
CA LEU A 28 1.39 -5.61 5.91
C LEU A 28 0.52 -4.71 5.03
N HIS A 29 -0.31 -5.33 4.20
CA HIS A 29 -1.24 -4.69 3.29
C HIS A 29 -2.66 -5.12 3.67
N PRO A 30 -3.19 -4.61 4.80
CA PRO A 30 -4.58 -4.85 5.13
C PRO A 30 -5.45 -4.32 3.99
N PRO A 31 -6.52 -5.04 3.59
CA PRO A 31 -7.46 -4.52 2.62
C PRO A 31 -7.95 -3.17 3.14
N GLY A 32 -7.99 -2.19 2.23
CA GLY A 32 -8.50 -0.87 2.55
C GLY A 32 -9.88 -1.00 3.21
N PRO A 33 -10.20 -0.17 4.21
CA PRO A 33 -11.50 -0.24 4.85
C PRO A 33 -12.59 -0.10 3.79
N ASP A 34 -13.66 -0.89 3.90
CA ASP A 34 -14.84 -0.77 3.04
C ASP A 34 -15.66 0.48 3.42
N ILE A 35 -14.96 1.62 3.47
CA ILE A 35 -15.50 2.93 3.69
C ILE A 35 -15.45 3.61 2.33
N ARG A 36 -16.63 3.96 1.82
CA ARG A 36 -16.69 4.85 0.66
C ARG A 36 -16.05 6.18 1.04
N SER A 37 -14.84 6.40 0.54
CA SER A 37 -14.16 7.69 0.67
C SER A 37 -14.99 8.73 -0.08
N ARG A 38 -15.72 9.56 0.67
CA ARG A 38 -16.34 10.75 0.09
C ARG A 38 -15.21 11.67 -0.33
N ARG A 39 -15.10 11.98 -1.61
CA ARG A 39 -14.09 12.93 -2.10
C ARG A 39 -14.41 14.30 -1.50
N HIS A 40 -13.59 14.73 -0.55
CA HIS A 40 -13.65 16.09 -0.02
C HIS A 40 -12.67 16.92 -0.83
N GLU A 41 -13.18 17.95 -1.50
CA GLU A 41 -12.32 18.92 -2.19
C GLU A 41 -11.66 19.79 -1.13
N VAL A 42 -10.34 19.68 -1.03
CA VAL A 42 -9.53 20.47 -0.10
C VAL A 42 -8.76 21.49 -0.92
N VAL A 43 -8.91 22.77 -0.57
CA VAL A 43 -8.01 23.82 -1.06
C VAL A 43 -6.72 23.67 -0.26
N GLN A 44 -5.63 23.33 -0.95
CA GLN A 44 -4.30 23.29 -0.35
C GLN A 44 -3.66 24.67 -0.54
N ASP A 45 -3.08 25.20 0.54
CA ASP A 45 -2.19 26.36 0.40
C ASP A 45 -0.95 25.95 -0.38
N ALA A 46 -0.41 26.88 -1.16
CA ALA A 46 0.88 26.68 -1.81
C ALA A 46 1.96 26.45 -0.74
N LEU A 47 2.90 25.55 -1.03
CA LEU A 47 4.09 25.44 -0.20
C LEU A 47 4.88 26.76 -0.30
N PRO A 48 5.50 27.24 0.79
CA PRO A 48 6.27 28.48 0.74
C PRO A 48 7.44 28.34 -0.24
N GLY A 49 7.55 29.27 -1.20
CA GLY A 49 8.60 29.30 -2.24
C GLY A 49 8.26 28.58 -3.55
N ILE A 50 7.05 28.03 -3.70
CA ILE A 50 6.50 27.57 -4.99
C ILE A 50 5.39 28.49 -5.51
N ASP A 51 5.36 29.74 -5.05
CA ASP A 51 4.41 30.73 -5.54
C ASP A 51 4.60 30.89 -7.05
N ASP A 52 3.58 30.50 -7.81
CA ASP A 52 3.40 30.71 -9.25
C ASP A 52 3.57 32.20 -9.56
N THR A 53 4.82 32.63 -9.67
CA THR A 53 5.22 33.92 -10.21
C THR A 53 5.39 33.67 -11.72
N PRO A 54 4.65 34.38 -12.59
CA PRO A 54 4.73 34.18 -14.04
C PRO A 54 6.14 34.46 -14.59
#